data_AF-A0A920SCD6-F1
#
_entry.id   AF-A0A920SCD6-F1
#
_cell.length_a   1.000
_cell.length_b   1.000
_cell.length_c   1.000
_cell.angle_alpha   90.00
_cell.angle_beta   90.00
_cell.angle_gamma   90.00
#
_symmetry.space_group_name_H-M   'P 1'
#
loop_
_entity.id
_entity.type
_entity.pdbx_description
1 polymer ?
#
loop_
_entity_poly.entity_id
_entity_poly.type
_entity_poly.pdbx_seq_one_letter_code
_entity_poly.pdbx_strand_id
1 'polypeptide(L)'
;MQNSNVGILFIDFEGQLRLRLQGKALIDDNDPLMAEYHEAQFVVRVKITEVYRNCPRYIHKQKFVESSEYIPQVGRETPQPEWKSSPDLQD
;
A
#
# COMPACT_ATOMS: atom_id res chain seq x y z
N MET A 1 -19.66 -7.02 -0.81
CA MET A 1 -18.92 -5.77 -1.04
C MET A 1 -19.90 -4.70 -1.54
N GLN A 2 -20.11 -3.61 -0.79
CA GLN A 2 -21.15 -2.62 -1.13
C GLN A 2 -20.71 -1.62 -2.21
N ASN A 3 -19.40 -1.33 -2.29
CA ASN A 3 -18.80 -0.53 -3.36
C ASN A 3 -17.43 -1.11 -3.70
N SER A 4 -17.23 -1.52 -4.96
CA SER A 4 -15.96 -2.08 -5.43
C SER A 4 -15.04 -1.08 -6.11
N ASN A 5 -15.45 0.18 -6.28
CA ASN A 5 -14.61 1.19 -6.91
C ASN A 5 -13.45 1.59 -5.99
N VAL A 6 -12.24 1.57 -6.53
CA VAL A 6 -11.03 2.06 -5.86
C VAL A 6 -10.27 3.03 -6.75
N GLY A 7 -9.67 4.04 -6.13
CA GLY A 7 -8.69 4.93 -6.75
C GLY A 7 -7.36 4.78 -6.03
N ILE A 8 -6.28 4.54 -6.79
CA ILE A 8 -4.93 4.32 -6.26
C ILE A 8 -4.00 5.39 -6.81
N LEU A 9 -3.16 5.94 -5.94
CA LEU A 9 -2.15 6.93 -6.29
C LEU A 9 -0.76 6.35 -6.08
N PHE A 10 0.01 6.24 -7.16
CA PHE A 10 1.44 5.94 -7.08
C PHE A 10 2.22 7.24 -7.22
N ILE A 11 3.17 7.45 -6.32
CA ILE A 11 4.10 8.57 -6.37
C ILE A 11 5.51 8.00 -6.32
N ASP A 12 6.27 8.30 -7.37
CA ASP A 12 7.72 8.16 -7.36
C ASP A 12 8.31 9.51 -6.91
N PHE A 13 8.82 9.54 -5.69
CA PHE A 13 9.42 10.75 -5.12
C PHE A 13 10.81 11.05 -5.67
N GLU A 14 11.55 10.04 -6.13
CA GLU A 14 12.90 10.23 -6.66
C GLU A 14 12.86 10.73 -8.12
N GLY A 15 12.08 10.05 -8.96
CA GLY A 15 11.83 10.42 -10.35
C GLY A 15 10.75 11.51 -10.52
N GLN A 16 10.09 11.91 -9.44
CA GLN A 16 9.01 12.91 -9.42
C GLN A 16 7.91 12.56 -10.44
N LEU A 17 7.35 11.36 -10.34
CA LEU A 17 6.23 10.92 -11.18
C LEU A 17 5.01 10.63 -10.32
N ARG A 18 3.84 10.89 -10.89
CA ARG A 18 2.56 10.55 -10.27
C ARG A 18 1.66 9.85 -11.28
N LEU A 19 1.22 8.67 -10.89
CA LEU A 19 0.26 7.86 -11.64
C LEU A 19 -1.00 7.70 -10.81
N ARG A 20 -2.15 8.00 -11.42
CA ARG A 20 -3.44 7.68 -10.83
C ARG A 20 -4.07 6.54 -11.61
N LEU A 21 -4.60 5.59 -10.85
CA LEU A 21 -5.28 4.41 -11.33
C LEU A 21 -6.67 4.39 -10.73
N GLN A 22 -7.66 4.05 -11.54
CA GLN A 22 -9.01 3.73 -11.10
C GLN A 22 -9.30 2.28 -11.44
N GLY A 23 -10.10 1.61 -10.63
CA GLY A 23 -10.47 0.22 -10.90
C GLY A 23 -11.56 -0.34 -10.01
N LYS A 24 -11.82 -1.62 -10.21
CA LYS A 24 -12.72 -2.44 -9.40
C LYS A 24 -11.90 -3.42 -8.57
N ALA A 25 -12.04 -3.36 -7.25
CA ALA A 25 -11.36 -4.24 -6.31
C ALA A 25 -12.21 -5.48 -5.97
N LEU A 26 -11.52 -6.58 -5.68
CA LEU A 26 -12.02 -7.81 -5.11
C LEU A 26 -11.06 -8.24 -4.00
N ILE A 27 -11.59 -8.78 -2.91
CA ILE A 27 -10.79 -9.43 -1.86
C ILE A 27 -10.78 -10.94 -2.15
N ASP A 28 -9.60 -11.53 -2.18
CA ASP A 28 -9.39 -12.98 -2.32
C ASP A 28 -8.50 -13.45 -1.17
N ASP A 29 -9.10 -14.23 -0.27
CA ASP A 29 -8.47 -14.79 0.93
C ASP A 29 -7.64 -16.05 0.63
N ASN A 30 -7.81 -16.66 -0.54
CA ASN A 30 -7.12 -17.87 -0.97
C ASN A 30 -6.31 -17.64 -2.26
N ASP A 31 -5.93 -16.39 -2.51
CA ASP A 31 -5.22 -16.00 -3.71
C ASP A 31 -3.85 -16.71 -3.82
N PRO A 32 -3.43 -17.17 -5.01
CA PRO A 32 -2.12 -17.82 -5.18
C PRO A 32 -0.92 -16.98 -4.70
N LEU A 33 -1.03 -15.66 -4.69
CA LEU A 33 0.02 -14.76 -4.20
C LEU A 33 0.12 -14.70 -2.67
N MET A 34 -0.82 -15.28 -1.92
CA MET A 34 -0.75 -15.35 -0.46
C MET A 34 0.57 -15.98 0.03
N ALA A 35 1.11 -16.94 -0.72
CA ALA A 35 2.40 -17.57 -0.40
C ALA A 35 3.60 -16.64 -0.61
N GLU A 36 3.46 -15.58 -1.41
CA GLU A 36 4.55 -14.63 -1.72
C GLU A 36 4.62 -13.47 -0.73
N TYR A 37 3.53 -13.19 0.01
CA TYR A 37 3.44 -12.07 0.94
C TYR A 37 3.34 -12.56 2.39
N HIS A 38 4.48 -12.57 3.09
CA HIS A 38 4.55 -13.00 4.48
C HIS A 38 3.58 -12.23 5.38
N GLU A 39 2.85 -12.95 6.23
CA GLU A 39 1.81 -12.44 7.14
C GLU A 39 0.60 -11.76 6.47
N ALA A 40 0.47 -11.82 5.14
CA ALA A 40 -0.72 -11.30 4.47
C ALA A 40 -1.97 -12.07 4.94
N GLN A 41 -3.07 -11.34 5.16
CA GLN A 41 -4.37 -11.93 5.54
C GLN A 41 -5.25 -12.25 4.34
N PHE A 42 -5.10 -11.50 3.25
CA PHE A 42 -5.79 -11.67 1.97
C PHE A 42 -5.09 -10.81 0.91
N VAL A 43 -5.38 -11.09 -0.36
CA VAL A 43 -4.93 -10.27 -1.50
C VAL A 43 -6.11 -9.45 -2.02
N VAL A 44 -5.84 -8.19 -2.33
CA VAL A 44 -6.81 -7.33 -3.03
C VAL A 44 -6.43 -7.26 -4.51
N ARG A 45 -7.24 -7.88 -5.37
CA ARG A 45 -7.09 -7.82 -6.83
C ARG A 45 -7.83 -6.59 -7.35
N VAL A 46 -7.15 -5.75 -8.12
CA VAL A 46 -7.75 -4.58 -8.76
C VAL A 46 -7.78 -4.74 -10.27
N LYS A 47 -8.98 -4.85 -10.84
CA LYS A 47 -9.19 -4.74 -12.28
C LYS A 47 -9.19 -3.27 -12.66
N ILE A 48 -8.12 -2.86 -13.34
CA ILE A 48 -7.91 -1.48 -13.78
C ILE A 48 -8.97 -1.09 -14.82
N THR A 49 -9.57 0.08 -14.64
CA THR A 49 -10.51 0.67 -15.61
C THR A 49 -9.94 1.91 -16.27
N GLU A 50 -9.14 2.70 -15.55
CA GLU A 50 -8.52 3.92 -16.08
C GLU A 50 -7.14 4.13 -15.47
N VAL A 51 -6.23 4.70 -16.27
CA VAL A 51 -4.88 5.08 -15.85
C VAL A 51 -4.53 6.41 -16.48
N TYR A 52 -4.04 7.35 -15.66
CA TYR A 52 -3.58 8.63 -16.16
C TYR A 52 -2.41 9.16 -15.35
N ARG A 53 -1.50 9.83 -16.06
CA ARG A 53 -0.39 10.55 -15.45
C ARG A 53 -0.88 11.91 -14.96
N ASN A 54 -0.42 12.35 -13.80
CA ASN A 54 -0.68 13.70 -13.32
C ASN A 54 0.61 14.53 -13.36
N CYS A 55 0.45 15.85 -13.53
CA CYS A 55 1.57 16.81 -13.51
C CYS A 55 2.39 16.66 -12.22
N PRO A 56 3.73 16.60 -12.26
CA PRO A 56 4.56 16.37 -11.08
C PRO A 56 4.90 17.62 -10.26
N ARG A 57 4.33 18.78 -10.60
CA ARG A 57 4.70 20.13 -10.11
C ARG A 57 4.98 20.28 -8.60
N TYR A 58 4.34 19.47 -7.75
CA TYR A 58 4.45 19.54 -6.28
C TYR A 58 4.97 18.25 -5.62
N ILE A 59 5.62 17.37 -6.37
CA ILE A 59 6.27 16.19 -5.79
C ILE A 59 7.67 16.62 -5.38
N HIS A 60 7.91 16.79 -4.08
CA HIS A 60 9.25 17.10 -3.56
C HIS A 60 10.17 15.89 -3.73
N LYS A 61 11.42 16.13 -4.12
CA LYS A 61 12.42 15.06 -4.18
C LYS A 61 12.68 14.54 -2.78
N GLN A 62 12.44 13.26 -2.60
CA GLN A 62 12.84 12.51 -1.41
C GLN A 62 13.72 11.36 -1.85
N LYS A 63 14.60 10.91 -0.97
CA LYS A 63 15.37 9.69 -1.18
C LYS A 63 14.86 8.63 -0.24
N PHE A 64 14.78 7.39 -0.71
CA PHE A 64 14.59 6.26 0.19
C PHE A 64 15.81 6.16 1.12
N VAL A 65 15.55 6.08 2.43
CA VAL A 65 16.61 5.94 3.44
C VAL A 65 16.61 4.51 3.94
N GLU A 66 15.50 4.05 4.49
CA GLU A 66 15.34 2.69 5.01
C GLU A 66 13.88 2.24 5.01
N SER A 67 13.70 0.93 5.11
CA SER A 67 12.40 0.30 5.33
C SER A 67 11.97 0.47 6.79
N SER A 68 10.66 0.60 7.01
CA SER A 68 10.09 0.58 8.35
C SER A 68 10.40 -0.74 9.07
N GLU A 69 10.77 -0.66 10.35
CA GLU A 69 11.01 -1.84 11.20
C GLU A 69 9.78 -2.74 11.36
N TYR A 70 8.59 -2.19 11.12
CA TYR A 70 7.28 -2.83 11.25
C TYR A 70 6.84 -3.61 9.99
N ILE A 71 7.65 -3.63 8.93
CA ILE A 71 7.37 -4.46 7.75
C ILE A 71 7.60 -5.93 8.12
N PRO A 72 6.62 -6.84 7.90
CA PRO A 72 6.80 -8.26 8.13
C PRO A 72 7.97 -8.85 7.35
N GLN A 73 8.77 -9.69 8.01
CA GLN A 73 9.96 -10.32 7.43
C GLN A 73 10.07 -11.78 7.84
N VAL A 74 10.39 -12.66 6.88
CA VAL A 74 10.58 -14.08 7.16
C VAL A 74 11.71 -14.29 8.17
N GLY A 75 11.44 -15.09 9.21
CA GLY A 75 12.42 -15.43 10.23
C GLY A 75 12.57 -14.40 11.35
N ARG A 76 11.75 -13.35 11.37
CA ARG A 76 11.67 -12.35 12.44
C ARG A 76 10.22 -12.17 12.85
N GLU A 77 9.95 -12.10 14.16
CA GLU A 77 8.63 -11.69 14.65
C GLU A 77 8.39 -10.21 14.34
N THR A 78 7.26 -9.90 13.69
CA THR A 78 6.91 -8.52 13.36
C THR A 78 6.65 -7.71 14.63
N PRO A 79 7.41 -6.64 14.89
CA PRO A 79 7.21 -5.85 16.11
C PRO A 79 5.85 -5.16 16.11
N GLN A 80 5.21 -5.07 17.28
CA GLN A 80 3.99 -4.30 17.43
C GLN A 80 4.31 -2.80 17.34
N PRO A 81 3.63 -2.04 16.46
CA PRO A 81 3.90 -0.62 16.35
C PRO A 81 3.41 0.15 17.58
N GLU A 82 4.25 1.05 18.08
CA GLU A 82 4.06 1.78 19.34
C GLU A 82 2.73 2.54 19.41
N TRP A 83 2.26 3.07 18.27
CA TRP A 83 1.01 3.82 18.22
C TRP A 83 -0.21 3.01 18.66
N LYS A 84 -0.20 1.68 18.54
CA LYS A 84 -1.31 0.82 19.01
C LYS A 84 -1.47 0.87 20.53
N SER A 85 -0.39 1.15 21.26
CA SER A 85 -0.38 1.33 22.70
C SER A 85 -0.38 2.80 23.15
N SER A 86 -0.34 3.75 22.20
CA SER A 86 -0.26 5.19 22.50
C SER A 86 -1.63 5.73 22.93
N PRO A 87 -1.80 6.23 24.17
CA PRO A 87 -3.07 6.80 24.63
C PRO A 87 -3.56 7.96 23.76
N ASP A 88 -2.63 8.80 23.26
CA ASP A 88 -2.94 10.00 22.48
C ASP A 88 -3.48 9.71 21.06
N LEU A 89 -3.41 8.46 20.60
CA LEU A 89 -3.81 8.03 19.25
C LEU A 89 -5.01 7.06 19.26
N GLN A 90 -5.64 6.86 20.42
CA GLN A 90 -6.77 5.94 20.60
C GLN A 90 -8.15 6.61 20.50
N ASP A 91 -8.21 7.92 20.24
CA ASP A 91 -9.44 8.70 20.02
C ASP A 91 -9.91 8.70 18.55
#